data_AF-A0A846ABQ8-F1
#
_entry.id   AF-A0A846ABQ8-F1
#
_cell.length_a   1.000
_cell.length_b   1.000
_cell.length_c   1.000
_cell.angle_alpha   90.00
_cell.angle_beta   90.00
_cell.angle_gamma   90.00
#
_symmetry.space_group_name_H-M   'P 1'
#
loop_
_entity.id
_entity.type
_entity.pdbx_description
1 polymer ?
#
loop_
_entity_poly.entity_id
_entity_poly.type
_entity_poly.pdbx_seq_one_letter_code
_entity_poly.pdbx_strand_id
1 'polypeptide(L)'
;MPRKTKKTATSNSLPQENALSFSSIHARIDFLNEKHKKLLTKIKRKKTELYNLTEQMQTLTQEVRQKSRPFYEKINSLDQKIHGLFDKILSNKRLGKRQKQEIIDIYRILQLTGKISPRPEYFSRSSSANFQDEDKNDYEQTTEKDFFGENNHYYENEDISQPRPSRDLRKIFLKLADKFHPDKASDNETRVFYTEIMKEINIAYQSGDLARLLEIERDKNQENVKFSQNDSEKECEQLEKEIELLSQQYEQVKSELREVKKTPQGNMVKQYRKAKRQGENLMEKLVAEAEVDLNSLQALHNFVKDFKDRKITLKEFVRGPNYVHRDDMEDMINDMFEQMFVVVNL
;
A
#
# COMPACT_ATOMS: atom_id res chain seq x y z
N MET A 1 17.40 -91.75 46.21
CA MET A 1 16.22 -90.83 46.20
C MET A 1 16.08 -90.21 47.60
N PRO A 2 15.43 -89.05 47.80
CA PRO A 2 14.97 -87.99 46.87
C PRO A 2 15.89 -86.73 46.97
N ARG A 3 15.88 -85.63 46.18
CA ARG A 3 15.03 -84.97 45.16
C ARG A 3 14.46 -83.62 45.64
N LYS A 4 14.55 -82.61 44.74
CA LYS A 4 14.05 -81.19 44.80
C LYS A 4 14.96 -80.23 45.62
N THR A 5 15.15 -78.93 45.29
CA THR A 5 14.77 -78.13 44.09
C THR A 5 15.66 -76.89 43.86
N LYS A 6 15.75 -76.41 42.61
CA LYS A 6 16.16 -75.03 42.22
C LYS A 6 15.02 -74.02 42.50
N LYS A 7 15.35 -72.80 42.92
CA LYS A 7 14.58 -71.55 42.70
C LYS A 7 15.58 -70.39 42.52
N THR A 8 15.88 -69.99 41.29
CA THR A 8 15.25 -68.87 40.54
C THR A 8 15.46 -67.50 41.20
N ALA A 9 16.47 -66.78 40.72
CA ALA A 9 16.57 -65.34 40.91
C ALA A 9 15.62 -64.63 39.94
N THR A 10 14.68 -63.85 40.47
CA THR A 10 13.88 -62.91 39.69
C THR A 10 13.49 -61.72 40.58
N SER A 11 14.13 -60.57 40.36
CA SER A 11 13.67 -59.28 40.89
C SER A 11 13.86 -58.23 39.80
N ASN A 12 12.80 -57.99 39.03
CA ASN A 12 12.78 -56.98 37.96
C ASN A 12 12.94 -55.57 38.57
N SER A 13 14.04 -54.88 38.25
CA SER A 13 14.28 -53.48 38.60
C SER A 13 14.25 -52.59 37.34
N LEU A 14 13.07 -52.45 36.73
CA LEU A 14 12.84 -51.67 35.50
C LEU A 14 11.60 -50.71 35.45
N PRO A 15 10.75 -50.50 36.49
CA PRO A 15 9.63 -49.55 36.35
C PRO A 15 9.97 -48.05 36.47
N GLN A 16 10.98 -47.67 37.27
CA GLN A 16 11.10 -46.28 37.76
C GLN A 16 11.72 -45.28 36.76
N GLU A 17 12.75 -45.66 36.01
CA GLU A 17 13.39 -44.76 35.04
C GLU A 17 12.44 -44.39 33.89
N ASN A 18 11.68 -45.36 33.38
CA ASN A 18 10.67 -45.14 32.34
C ASN A 18 9.55 -44.21 32.79
N ALA A 19 9.10 -44.30 34.05
CA ALA A 19 8.06 -43.42 34.58
C ALA A 19 8.51 -41.95 34.70
N LEU A 20 9.78 -41.73 35.08
CA LEU A 20 10.37 -40.39 35.15
C LEU A 20 10.61 -39.78 33.76
N SER A 21 11.11 -40.57 32.81
CA SER A 21 11.23 -40.19 31.39
C SER A 21 9.87 -39.84 30.77
N PHE A 22 8.84 -40.66 31.00
CA PHE A 22 7.49 -40.42 30.50
C PHE A 22 6.91 -39.10 31.04
N SER A 23 7.09 -38.82 32.33
CA SER A 23 6.68 -37.57 32.97
C SER A 23 7.38 -36.33 32.37
N SER A 24 8.69 -36.42 32.09
CA SER A 24 9.44 -35.30 31.49
C SER A 24 9.04 -35.02 30.04
N ILE A 25 8.72 -36.05 29.26
CA ILE A 25 8.19 -35.92 27.90
C ILE A 25 6.80 -35.25 27.91
N HIS A 26 5.92 -35.64 28.83
CA HIS A 26 4.58 -35.01 28.94
C HIS A 26 4.68 -33.53 29.31
N ALA A 27 5.54 -33.17 30.27
CA ALA A 27 5.82 -31.77 30.60
C ALA A 27 6.38 -30.98 29.39
N ARG A 28 7.17 -31.62 28.51
CA ARG A 28 7.65 -31.02 27.26
C ARG A 28 6.50 -30.81 26.26
N ILE A 29 5.64 -31.80 26.07
CA ILE A 29 4.44 -31.70 25.21
C ILE A 29 3.53 -30.57 25.69
N ASP A 30 3.28 -30.43 26.99
CA ASP A 30 2.47 -29.36 27.56
C ASP A 30 3.08 -27.97 27.31
N PHE A 31 4.39 -27.82 27.53
CA PHE A 31 5.10 -26.58 27.24
C PHE A 31 5.06 -26.20 25.75
N LEU A 32 5.28 -27.17 24.85
CA LEU A 32 5.19 -26.95 23.41
C LEU A 32 3.77 -26.56 23.01
N ASN A 33 2.75 -27.26 23.53
CA ASN A 33 1.35 -26.92 23.33
C ASN A 33 0.99 -25.49 23.80
N GLU A 34 1.53 -25.04 24.93
CA GLU A 34 1.33 -23.67 25.40
C GLU A 34 2.01 -22.64 24.48
N LYS A 35 3.25 -22.91 24.03
CA LYS A 35 3.97 -22.08 23.05
C LYS A 35 3.23 -22.00 21.72
N HIS A 36 2.71 -23.12 21.22
CA HIS A 36 1.90 -23.22 20.01
C HIS A 36 0.62 -22.36 20.11
N LYS A 37 -0.18 -22.54 21.18
CA LYS A 37 -1.38 -21.71 21.46
C LYS A 37 -1.06 -20.21 21.53
N LYS A 38 0.06 -19.84 22.18
CA LYS A 38 0.55 -18.45 22.24
C LYS A 38 0.92 -17.91 20.86
N LEU A 39 1.53 -18.71 19.98
CA LEU A 39 1.87 -18.31 18.61
C LEU A 39 0.61 -18.11 17.74
N LEU A 40 -0.33 -19.07 17.74
CA LEU A 40 -1.62 -18.93 17.03
C LEU A 40 -2.33 -17.61 17.42
N THR A 41 -2.45 -17.37 18.73
CA THR A 41 -3.06 -16.14 19.27
C THR A 41 -2.34 -14.86 18.79
N LYS A 42 -1.01 -14.88 18.70
CA LYS A 42 -0.20 -13.76 18.22
C LYS A 42 -0.35 -13.53 16.71
N ILE A 43 -0.36 -14.60 15.91
CA ILE A 43 -0.57 -14.55 14.45
C ILE A 43 -1.96 -13.99 14.15
N LYS A 44 -3.01 -14.53 14.79
CA LYS A 44 -4.40 -14.07 14.65
C LYS A 44 -4.54 -12.58 14.94
N ARG A 45 -4.01 -12.13 16.09
CA ARG A 45 -3.98 -10.68 16.45
C ARG A 45 -3.27 -9.83 15.40
N LYS A 46 -2.15 -10.28 14.85
CA LYS A 46 -1.39 -9.53 13.83
C LYS A 46 -2.08 -9.51 12.47
N LYS A 47 -2.72 -10.61 12.06
CA LYS A 47 -3.55 -10.67 10.85
C LYS A 47 -4.77 -9.75 10.96
N THR A 48 -5.45 -9.71 12.11
CA THR A 48 -6.51 -8.73 12.36
C THR A 48 -6.00 -7.28 12.34
N GLU A 49 -4.80 -7.00 12.90
CA GLU A 49 -4.19 -5.67 12.83
C GLU A 49 -3.87 -5.25 11.38
N LEU A 50 -3.39 -6.19 10.55
CA LEU A 50 -3.11 -5.98 9.13
C LEU A 50 -4.39 -5.74 8.34
N TYR A 51 -5.40 -6.59 8.48
CA TYR A 51 -6.72 -6.44 7.84
C TYR A 51 -7.35 -5.07 8.17
N ASN A 52 -7.45 -4.73 9.46
CA ASN A 52 -8.03 -3.48 9.92
C ASN A 52 -7.26 -2.23 9.43
N LEU A 53 -5.95 -2.37 9.15
CA LEU A 53 -5.14 -1.30 8.57
C LEU A 53 -5.42 -1.14 7.08
N THR A 54 -5.42 -2.25 6.32
CA THR A 54 -5.70 -2.26 4.87
C THR A 54 -7.11 -1.74 4.57
N GLU A 55 -8.12 -2.17 5.32
CA GLU A 55 -9.50 -1.66 5.23
C GLU A 55 -9.58 -0.15 5.50
N GLN A 56 -8.86 0.35 6.51
CA GLN A 56 -8.79 1.79 6.79
C GLN A 56 -8.02 2.58 5.72
N MET A 57 -7.04 1.97 5.05
CA MET A 57 -6.35 2.59 3.92
C MET A 57 -7.29 2.70 2.71
N GLN A 58 -8.03 1.63 2.40
CA GLN A 58 -8.99 1.61 1.29
C GLN A 58 -10.12 2.61 1.49
N THR A 59 -10.79 2.57 2.66
CA THR A 59 -11.90 3.48 2.98
C THR A 59 -11.48 4.95 2.99
N LEU A 60 -10.35 5.29 3.62
CA LEU A 60 -9.83 6.65 3.62
C LEU A 60 -9.43 7.13 2.22
N THR A 61 -8.79 6.27 1.42
CA THR A 61 -8.44 6.61 0.02
C THR A 61 -9.69 6.84 -0.84
N GLN A 62 -10.76 6.07 -0.61
CA GLN A 62 -12.05 6.25 -1.27
C GLN A 62 -12.72 7.56 -0.84
N GLU A 63 -12.73 7.89 0.45
CA GLU A 63 -13.30 9.15 0.95
C GLU A 63 -12.55 10.37 0.40
N VAL A 64 -11.21 10.35 0.41
CA VAL A 64 -10.37 11.41 -0.17
C VAL A 64 -10.68 11.59 -1.64
N ARG A 65 -10.70 10.50 -2.43
CA ARG A 65 -11.04 10.54 -3.86
C ARG A 65 -12.45 11.09 -4.09
N GLN A 66 -13.44 10.67 -3.29
CA GLN A 66 -14.82 11.12 -3.44
C GLN A 66 -14.98 12.62 -3.17
N LYS A 67 -14.32 13.15 -2.12
CA LYS A 67 -14.39 14.59 -1.79
C LYS A 67 -13.55 15.46 -2.72
N SER A 68 -12.38 15.00 -3.19
CA SER A 68 -11.51 15.80 -4.06
C SER A 68 -11.94 15.83 -5.52
N ARG A 69 -12.58 14.76 -6.03
CA ARG A 69 -13.03 14.63 -7.42
C ARG A 69 -13.73 15.88 -8.01
N PRO A 70 -14.78 16.46 -7.39
CA PRO A 70 -15.48 17.62 -7.96
C PRO A 70 -14.61 18.88 -8.03
N PHE A 71 -13.58 18.99 -7.19
CA PHE A 71 -12.61 20.09 -7.27
C PHE A 71 -11.62 19.85 -8.42
N TYR A 72 -11.06 18.65 -8.51
CA TYR A 72 -10.16 18.24 -9.59
C TYR A 72 -10.80 18.42 -10.98
N GLU A 73 -12.05 17.99 -11.16
CA GLU A 73 -12.79 18.16 -12.42
C GLU A 73 -13.00 19.66 -12.77
N LYS A 74 -13.27 20.52 -11.78
CA LYS A 74 -13.42 21.98 -11.99
C LYS A 74 -12.08 22.67 -12.28
N ILE A 75 -11.03 22.31 -11.54
CA ILE A 75 -9.67 22.83 -11.71
C ILE A 75 -9.17 22.52 -13.12
N ASN A 76 -9.21 21.25 -13.54
CA ASN A 76 -8.85 20.86 -14.92
C ASN A 76 -9.69 21.58 -15.98
N SER A 77 -10.99 21.77 -15.73
CA SER A 77 -11.86 22.51 -16.67
C SER A 77 -11.51 24.00 -16.77
N LEU A 78 -11.02 24.63 -15.69
CA LEU A 78 -10.57 26.02 -15.71
C LEU A 78 -9.19 26.16 -16.34
N ASP A 79 -8.28 25.26 -16.02
CA ASP A 79 -6.94 25.16 -16.62
C ASP A 79 -7.01 25.10 -18.15
N GLN A 80 -7.78 24.13 -18.69
CA GLN A 80 -8.02 24.02 -20.14
C GLN A 80 -8.66 25.28 -20.74
N LYS A 81 -9.54 25.97 -20.01
CA LYS A 81 -10.12 27.26 -20.47
C LYS A 81 -9.08 28.37 -20.48
N ILE A 82 -8.18 28.43 -19.51
CA ILE A 82 -7.08 29.40 -19.48
C ILE A 82 -6.17 29.20 -20.69
N HIS A 83 -5.73 27.97 -20.96
CA HIS A 83 -4.97 27.65 -22.17
C HIS A 83 -5.71 28.10 -23.44
N GLY A 84 -6.98 27.73 -23.58
CA GLY A 84 -7.81 28.16 -24.71
C GLY A 84 -8.11 29.66 -24.79
N LEU A 85 -7.86 30.44 -23.73
CA LEU A 85 -7.85 31.91 -23.78
C LEU A 85 -6.51 32.44 -24.29
N PHE A 86 -5.38 31.92 -23.81
CA PHE A 86 -4.04 32.26 -24.31
C PHE A 86 -3.90 31.95 -25.80
N ASP A 87 -4.36 30.79 -26.27
CA ASP A 87 -4.38 30.41 -27.68
C ASP A 87 -5.12 31.47 -28.54
N LYS A 88 -6.28 31.97 -28.06
CA LYS A 88 -7.08 33.02 -28.73
C LYS A 88 -6.43 34.40 -28.68
N ILE A 89 -5.77 34.74 -27.58
CA ILE A 89 -5.01 35.99 -27.43
C ILE A 89 -3.85 36.00 -28.43
N LEU A 90 -3.00 34.97 -28.42
CA LEU A 90 -1.78 34.88 -29.22
C LEU A 90 -2.06 34.74 -30.72
N SER A 91 -3.18 34.11 -31.10
CA SER A 91 -3.67 34.03 -32.49
C SER A 91 -4.16 35.38 -33.05
N ASN A 92 -4.39 36.39 -32.21
CA ASN A 92 -4.88 37.70 -32.65
C ASN A 92 -3.86 38.40 -33.57
N LYS A 93 -4.29 38.78 -34.78
CA LYS A 93 -3.45 39.49 -35.76
C LYS A 93 -3.17 40.95 -35.39
N ARG A 94 -3.88 41.53 -34.42
CA ARG A 94 -3.73 42.94 -34.00
C ARG A 94 -2.60 43.18 -32.97
N LEU A 95 -2.00 42.13 -32.40
CA LEU A 95 -0.89 42.25 -31.44
C LEU A 95 0.45 42.30 -32.17
N GLY A 96 1.29 43.29 -31.84
CA GLY A 96 2.65 43.40 -32.37
C GLY A 96 3.59 42.32 -31.80
N LYS A 97 4.71 42.05 -32.50
CA LYS A 97 5.67 40.98 -32.12
C LYS A 97 6.09 41.04 -30.65
N ARG A 98 6.52 42.21 -30.17
CA ARG A 98 6.93 42.43 -28.77
C ARG A 98 5.81 42.12 -27.77
N GLN A 99 4.60 42.62 -28.04
CA GLN A 99 3.43 42.38 -27.18
C GLN A 99 3.08 40.89 -27.10
N LYS A 100 3.22 40.15 -28.21
CA LYS A 100 3.04 38.69 -28.20
C LYS A 100 4.08 37.98 -27.34
N GLN A 101 5.34 38.42 -27.39
CA GLN A 101 6.40 37.84 -26.55
C GLN A 101 6.11 38.07 -25.06
N GLU A 102 5.78 39.31 -24.67
CA GLU A 102 5.40 39.66 -23.29
C GLU A 102 4.25 38.76 -22.76
N ILE A 103 3.27 38.40 -23.61
CA ILE A 103 2.17 37.48 -23.24
C ILE A 103 2.64 36.01 -23.17
N ILE A 104 3.54 35.57 -24.06
CA ILE A 104 4.13 34.22 -24.02
C ILE A 104 4.97 34.03 -22.75
N ASP A 105 5.71 35.05 -22.33
CA ASP A 105 6.56 34.99 -21.14
C ASP A 105 5.72 34.87 -19.86
N ILE A 106 4.63 35.65 -19.72
CA ILE A 106 3.65 35.48 -18.63
C ILE A 106 3.06 34.07 -18.64
N TYR A 107 2.65 33.58 -19.80
CA TYR A 107 2.04 32.25 -19.94
C TYR A 107 2.97 31.14 -19.45
N ARG A 108 4.27 31.24 -19.78
CA ARG A 108 5.29 30.31 -19.28
C ARG A 108 5.56 30.47 -17.80
N ILE A 109 5.62 31.69 -17.27
CA ILE A 109 5.79 31.93 -15.82
C ILE A 109 4.64 31.25 -15.06
N LEU A 110 3.39 31.36 -15.54
CA LEU A 110 2.25 30.66 -14.94
C LEU A 110 2.37 29.13 -15.00
N GLN A 111 3.03 28.57 -16.03
CA GLN A 111 3.30 27.14 -16.15
C GLN A 111 4.44 26.68 -15.23
N LEU A 112 5.56 27.40 -15.23
CA LEU A 112 6.76 27.11 -14.42
C LEU A 112 6.48 27.24 -12.92
N THR A 113 5.63 28.19 -12.52
CA THR A 113 5.18 28.38 -11.13
C THR A 113 3.99 27.48 -10.75
N GLY A 114 3.58 26.55 -11.62
CA GLY A 114 2.52 25.58 -11.36
C GLY A 114 1.11 26.17 -11.20
N LYS A 115 0.88 27.41 -11.66
CA LYS A 115 -0.46 28.06 -11.61
C LYS A 115 -1.41 27.54 -12.69
N ILE A 116 -0.87 27.01 -13.79
CA ILE A 116 -1.58 26.26 -14.85
C ILE A 116 -0.69 25.12 -15.36
N SER A 117 -1.27 24.15 -16.06
CA SER A 117 -0.55 22.97 -16.53
C SER A 117 0.48 23.28 -17.65
N PRO A 118 1.63 22.60 -17.67
CA PRO A 118 2.65 22.80 -18.71
C PRO A 118 2.16 22.36 -20.10
N ARG A 119 2.46 23.16 -21.14
CA ARG A 119 2.27 22.81 -22.56
C ARG A 119 3.59 22.92 -23.33
N PRO A 120 4.15 21.82 -23.87
CA PRO A 120 5.45 21.81 -24.55
C PRO A 120 5.58 22.76 -25.75
N GLU A 121 4.48 23.01 -26.48
CA GLU A 121 4.42 23.83 -27.70
C GLU A 121 4.99 25.25 -27.53
N TYR A 122 5.02 25.77 -26.30
CA TYR A 122 5.51 27.11 -25.98
C TYR A 122 6.87 27.13 -25.27
N PHE A 123 7.44 25.98 -24.88
CA PHE A 123 8.77 25.94 -24.26
C PHE A 123 9.88 26.38 -25.23
N SER A 124 9.89 25.83 -26.44
CA SER A 124 11.03 25.92 -27.38
C SER A 124 11.29 27.32 -28.02
N ARG A 125 10.44 28.32 -27.77
CA ARG A 125 10.40 29.55 -28.60
C ARG A 125 11.15 30.80 -28.10
N SER A 126 12.04 30.70 -27.10
CA SER A 126 12.84 31.85 -26.64
C SER A 126 14.29 31.54 -26.30
N SER A 127 15.04 31.06 -27.31
CA SER A 127 16.51 31.09 -27.29
C SER A 127 17.07 31.58 -28.64
N SER A 128 16.33 32.43 -29.35
CA SER A 128 16.73 32.94 -30.68
C SER A 128 16.53 34.46 -30.81
N ALA A 129 17.13 35.20 -29.88
CA ALA A 129 17.42 36.62 -30.03
C ALA A 129 18.82 36.89 -29.46
N ASN A 130 19.79 37.06 -30.37
CA ASN A 130 21.18 37.48 -30.13
C ASN A 130 22.17 36.43 -29.58
N PHE A 131 22.27 35.28 -30.23
CA PHE A 131 23.59 34.71 -30.54
C PHE A 131 23.68 34.52 -32.06
N GLN A 132 24.75 35.05 -32.65
CA GLN A 132 25.11 34.79 -34.05
C GLN A 132 25.77 33.42 -34.17
N ASP A 133 25.76 32.88 -35.39
CA ASP A 133 26.19 31.54 -35.75
C ASP A 133 27.56 31.13 -35.17
N GLU A 134 27.60 29.95 -34.54
CA GLU A 134 28.49 28.82 -34.89
C GLU A 134 28.40 27.74 -33.79
N ASP A 135 27.43 26.83 -33.91
CA ASP A 135 27.78 25.42 -34.16
C ASP A 135 26.56 24.57 -34.56
N LYS A 136 26.75 23.66 -35.50
CA LYS A 136 25.82 22.56 -35.78
C LYS A 136 26.53 21.27 -35.44
N ASN A 137 26.13 20.63 -34.36
CA ASN A 137 25.60 19.26 -34.31
C ASN A 137 25.70 18.67 -32.88
N ASP A 138 24.90 17.62 -32.67
CA ASP A 138 25.20 16.49 -31.77
C ASP A 138 24.97 16.64 -30.26
N TYR A 139 23.73 17.00 -29.87
CA TYR A 139 23.11 16.52 -28.62
C TYR A 139 21.60 16.27 -28.82
N GLU A 140 21.27 15.26 -29.63
CA GLU A 140 20.00 14.55 -29.45
C GLU A 140 20.14 13.53 -28.30
N GLN A 141 19.01 13.24 -27.64
CA GLN A 141 18.83 12.22 -26.59
C GLN A 141 19.18 12.66 -25.15
N THR A 142 18.36 12.19 -24.19
CA THR A 142 18.22 12.65 -22.79
C THR A 142 17.64 14.08 -22.69
N THR A 143 16.33 14.28 -22.48
CA THR A 143 15.67 14.22 -21.16
C THR A 143 14.15 14.19 -21.33
N GLU A 144 13.61 13.21 -22.06
CA GLU A 144 12.21 13.23 -22.53
C GLU A 144 11.34 12.09 -21.97
N LYS A 145 11.61 11.62 -20.74
CA LYS A 145 10.87 10.48 -20.15
C LYS A 145 10.34 10.61 -18.72
N ASP A 146 10.80 11.59 -17.94
CA ASP A 146 10.52 11.63 -16.50
C ASP A 146 9.47 12.67 -16.05
N PHE A 147 8.92 13.49 -16.96
CA PHE A 147 8.00 14.59 -16.58
C PHE A 147 6.54 14.45 -17.04
N PHE A 148 6.24 13.49 -17.92
CA PHE A 148 4.86 13.17 -18.33
C PHE A 148 4.60 11.66 -18.23
N GLY A 149 4.82 11.11 -17.02
CA GLY A 149 4.53 9.73 -16.64
C GLY A 149 3.03 9.46 -16.52
N GLU A 150 2.44 9.13 -17.67
CA GLU A 150 1.11 8.58 -17.92
C GLU A 150 0.59 7.59 -16.83
N ASN A 151 -0.07 8.12 -15.79
CA ASN A 151 -0.79 7.32 -14.79
C ASN A 151 -2.27 7.17 -15.16
N ASN A 152 -2.53 6.50 -16.28
CA ASN A 152 -3.87 6.10 -16.68
C ASN A 152 -3.94 4.64 -17.13
N HIS A 153 -3.14 3.77 -16.49
CA HIS A 153 -3.36 2.34 -16.57
C HIS A 153 -4.57 1.95 -15.73
N TYR A 154 -5.64 1.61 -16.45
CA TYR A 154 -6.74 0.81 -15.93
C TYR A 154 -6.19 -0.47 -15.28
N TYR A 155 -6.84 -0.94 -14.21
CA TYR A 155 -6.49 -2.18 -13.53
C TYR A 155 -6.79 -3.39 -14.42
N GLU A 156 -5.87 -3.69 -15.33
CA GLU A 156 -5.77 -5.00 -15.95
C GLU A 156 -5.15 -5.97 -14.94
N ASN A 157 -5.68 -7.20 -14.89
CA ASN A 157 -5.45 -8.11 -13.78
C ASN A 157 -4.01 -8.68 -13.85
N GLU A 158 -3.09 -8.11 -13.08
CA GLU A 158 -1.86 -8.83 -12.72
C GLU A 158 -2.24 -10.06 -11.91
N ASP A 159 -2.09 -11.24 -12.51
CA ASP A 159 -2.22 -12.52 -11.84
C ASP A 159 -1.12 -12.61 -10.77
N ILE A 160 -1.50 -12.30 -9.52
CA ILE A 160 -0.61 -12.34 -8.36
C ILE A 160 -0.15 -13.80 -8.23
N SER A 161 1.07 -14.05 -8.73
CA SER A 161 1.76 -15.34 -8.64
C SER A 161 1.77 -15.83 -7.20
N GLN A 162 0.76 -16.66 -6.87
CA GLN A 162 0.55 -17.06 -5.48
C GLN A 162 1.79 -17.83 -5.01
N PRO A 163 2.35 -17.49 -3.84
CA PRO A 163 3.48 -18.23 -3.30
C PRO A 163 3.06 -19.69 -3.17
N ARG A 164 3.79 -20.60 -3.86
CA ARG A 164 3.42 -22.01 -3.91
C ARG A 164 3.23 -22.53 -2.49
N PRO A 165 2.07 -23.11 -2.14
CA PRO A 165 1.76 -23.47 -0.77
C PRO A 165 2.81 -24.45 -0.25
N SER A 166 3.31 -24.19 0.96
CA SER A 166 4.36 -25.02 1.55
C SER A 166 3.90 -26.48 1.66
N ARG A 167 4.85 -27.43 1.60
CA ARG A 167 4.53 -28.86 1.60
C ARG A 167 3.68 -29.25 2.82
N ASP A 168 3.93 -28.62 3.95
CA ASP A 168 3.23 -28.88 5.21
C ASP A 168 1.84 -28.22 5.26
N LEU A 169 1.68 -27.00 4.71
CA LEU A 169 0.35 -26.39 4.49
C LEU A 169 -0.54 -27.29 3.64
N ARG A 170 0.00 -27.78 2.51
CA ARG A 170 -0.72 -28.71 1.61
C ARG A 170 -1.05 -30.04 2.30
N LYS A 171 -0.16 -30.56 3.16
CA LYS A 171 -0.39 -31.81 3.90
C LYS A 171 -1.57 -31.67 4.88
N ILE A 172 -1.61 -30.59 5.66
CA ILE A 172 -2.69 -30.35 6.63
C ILE A 172 -4.00 -30.02 5.91
N PHE A 173 -3.96 -29.22 4.83
CA PHE A 173 -5.11 -29.00 3.96
C PHE A 173 -5.72 -30.30 3.45
N LEU A 174 -4.91 -31.22 2.88
CA LEU A 174 -5.41 -32.50 2.39
C LEU A 174 -5.98 -33.39 3.51
N LYS A 175 -5.37 -33.39 4.70
CA LYS A 175 -5.86 -34.13 5.88
C LYS A 175 -7.23 -33.61 6.35
N LEU A 176 -7.40 -32.30 6.40
CA LEU A 176 -8.66 -31.65 6.78
C LEU A 176 -9.73 -31.81 5.69
N ALA A 177 -9.34 -31.67 4.43
CA ALA A 177 -10.23 -31.84 3.28
C ALA A 177 -10.77 -33.28 3.19
N ASP A 178 -9.93 -34.28 3.45
CA ASP A 178 -10.37 -35.68 3.50
C ASP A 178 -11.29 -35.96 4.70
N LYS A 179 -11.10 -35.28 5.84
CA LYS A 179 -11.96 -35.46 7.03
C LYS A 179 -13.32 -34.76 6.90
N PHE A 180 -13.38 -33.56 6.32
CA PHE A 180 -14.58 -32.72 6.31
C PHE A 180 -15.23 -32.57 4.93
N HIS A 181 -14.95 -33.46 3.98
CA HIS A 181 -15.56 -33.39 2.64
C HIS A 181 -17.09 -33.54 2.71
N PRO A 182 -17.90 -32.64 2.10
CA PRO A 182 -19.37 -32.69 2.20
C PRO A 182 -19.98 -33.99 1.65
N ASP A 183 -19.30 -34.67 0.72
CA ASP A 183 -19.73 -35.97 0.16
C ASP A 183 -19.58 -37.13 1.15
N LYS A 184 -18.80 -36.97 2.23
CA LYS A 184 -18.66 -37.97 3.31
C LYS A 184 -19.70 -37.80 4.43
N ALA A 185 -20.61 -36.83 4.30
CA ALA A 185 -21.68 -36.59 5.28
C ALA A 185 -22.88 -37.53 5.05
N SER A 186 -23.17 -38.35 6.05
CA SER A 186 -24.35 -39.25 6.09
C SER A 186 -25.67 -38.48 6.04
N ASP A 187 -25.77 -37.41 6.84
CA ASP A 187 -27.00 -36.65 7.04
C ASP A 187 -26.91 -35.23 6.49
N ASN A 188 -28.08 -34.62 6.22
CA ASN A 188 -28.14 -33.29 5.62
C ASN A 188 -27.56 -32.19 6.52
N GLU A 189 -27.76 -32.29 7.84
CA GLU A 189 -27.18 -31.36 8.82
C GLU A 189 -25.65 -31.46 8.85
N THR A 190 -25.11 -32.69 8.84
CA THR A 190 -23.66 -32.94 8.74
C THR A 190 -23.10 -32.38 7.43
N ARG A 191 -23.85 -32.46 6.32
CA ARG A 191 -23.43 -31.92 5.02
C ARG A 191 -23.32 -30.40 5.04
N VAL A 192 -24.27 -29.70 5.67
CA VAL A 192 -24.19 -28.24 5.84
C VAL A 192 -22.98 -27.86 6.70
N PHE A 193 -22.81 -28.52 7.85
CA PHE A 193 -21.67 -28.31 8.76
C PHE A 193 -20.31 -28.56 8.08
N TYR A 194 -20.18 -29.64 7.31
CA TYR A 194 -18.98 -29.95 6.53
C TYR A 194 -18.74 -28.92 5.41
N THR A 195 -19.80 -28.44 4.76
CA THR A 195 -19.70 -27.39 3.73
C THR A 195 -19.18 -26.07 4.31
N GLU A 196 -19.61 -25.69 5.52
CA GLU A 196 -19.11 -24.50 6.21
C GLU A 196 -17.63 -24.65 6.62
N ILE A 197 -17.27 -25.78 7.23
CA ILE A 197 -15.87 -26.08 7.59
C ILE A 197 -14.97 -26.08 6.34
N MET A 198 -15.43 -26.64 5.21
CA MET A 198 -14.64 -26.67 3.97
C MET A 198 -14.48 -25.29 3.32
N LYS A 199 -15.44 -24.36 3.48
CA LYS A 199 -15.23 -22.96 3.10
C LYS A 199 -14.10 -22.34 3.92
N GLU A 200 -14.08 -22.55 5.23
CA GLU A 200 -12.99 -22.03 6.08
C GLU A 200 -11.62 -22.65 5.75
N ILE A 201 -11.56 -23.97 5.52
CA ILE A 201 -10.33 -24.67 5.11
C ILE A 201 -9.80 -24.12 3.78
N ASN A 202 -10.68 -23.92 2.79
CA ASN A 202 -10.30 -23.38 1.48
C ASN A 202 -9.76 -21.94 1.59
N ILE A 203 -10.44 -21.07 2.36
CA ILE A 203 -9.98 -19.69 2.60
C ILE A 203 -8.62 -19.69 3.32
N ALA A 204 -8.44 -20.53 4.33
CA ALA A 204 -7.17 -20.66 5.03
C ALA A 204 -6.06 -21.17 4.11
N TYR A 205 -6.31 -22.15 3.26
CA TYR A 205 -5.32 -22.66 2.31
C TYR A 205 -4.93 -21.63 1.25
N GLN A 206 -5.90 -20.94 0.63
CA GLN A 206 -5.67 -19.88 -0.36
C GLN A 206 -4.89 -18.69 0.21
N SER A 207 -5.09 -18.37 1.49
CA SER A 207 -4.37 -17.27 2.18
C SER A 207 -3.06 -17.70 2.85
N GLY A 208 -2.57 -18.93 2.60
CA GLY A 208 -1.34 -19.45 3.21
C GLY A 208 -1.44 -19.61 4.74
N ASP A 209 -2.65 -19.71 5.30
CA ASP A 209 -2.90 -19.62 6.72
C ASP A 209 -2.77 -20.95 7.46
N LEU A 210 -1.53 -21.40 7.65
CA LEU A 210 -1.23 -22.59 8.44
C LEU A 210 -1.81 -22.49 9.86
N ALA A 211 -1.65 -21.34 10.53
CA ALA A 211 -2.22 -21.11 11.86
C ALA A 211 -3.73 -21.40 11.88
N ARG A 212 -4.48 -20.95 10.87
CA ARG A 212 -5.93 -21.21 10.81
C ARG A 212 -6.24 -22.69 10.51
N LEU A 213 -5.47 -23.35 9.66
CA LEU A 213 -5.64 -24.79 9.42
C LEU A 213 -5.37 -25.61 10.70
N LEU A 214 -4.32 -25.30 11.46
CA LEU A 214 -4.01 -25.95 12.74
C LEU A 214 -5.04 -25.63 13.84
N GLU A 215 -5.63 -24.42 13.85
CA GLU A 215 -6.81 -24.11 14.71
C GLU A 215 -7.99 -25.03 14.35
N ILE A 216 -8.37 -25.12 13.06
CA ILE A 216 -9.48 -25.97 12.59
C ILE A 216 -9.23 -27.44 12.92
N GLU A 217 -8.00 -27.93 12.74
CA GLU A 217 -7.62 -29.29 13.09
C GLU A 217 -7.82 -29.56 14.59
N ARG A 218 -7.33 -28.67 15.45
CA ARG A 218 -7.39 -28.85 16.90
C ARG A 218 -8.80 -28.72 17.46
N ASP A 219 -9.56 -27.73 17.01
CA ASP A 219 -10.92 -27.47 17.47
C ASP A 219 -11.90 -28.61 17.08
N LYS A 220 -11.55 -29.40 16.06
CA LYS A 220 -12.38 -30.49 15.52
C LYS A 220 -11.75 -31.90 15.69
N ASN A 221 -10.68 -32.03 16.48
CA ASN A 221 -10.04 -33.29 16.89
C ASN A 221 -10.13 -33.55 18.40
N GLN A 222 -11.02 -32.89 19.14
CA GLN A 222 -11.11 -33.02 20.61
C GLN A 222 -11.60 -34.40 21.14
N GLU A 223 -11.74 -35.41 20.28
CA GLU A 223 -12.04 -36.79 20.69
C GLU A 223 -10.83 -37.71 20.56
N ASN A 224 -10.39 -38.24 21.71
CA ASN A 224 -9.53 -39.41 21.90
C ASN A 224 -8.12 -39.43 21.29
N VAL A 225 -7.09 -39.31 22.15
CA VAL A 225 -5.94 -40.24 22.11
C VAL A 225 -5.43 -40.55 23.53
N LYS A 226 -5.11 -41.82 23.81
CA LYS A 226 -4.19 -42.23 24.90
C LYS A 226 -2.92 -42.75 24.22
N PHE A 227 -1.77 -42.15 24.50
CA PHE A 227 -0.53 -42.42 23.76
C PHE A 227 0.37 -43.48 24.41
N SER A 228 1.18 -44.15 23.58
CA SER A 228 2.34 -44.93 24.04
C SER A 228 3.61 -44.08 24.01
N GLN A 229 4.65 -44.49 24.75
CA GLN A 229 5.88 -43.70 24.93
C GLN A 229 6.60 -43.35 23.60
N ASN A 230 6.57 -44.25 22.60
CA ASN A 230 7.16 -44.03 21.27
C ASN A 230 6.34 -43.10 20.36
N ASP A 231 5.09 -42.80 20.73
CA ASP A 231 4.23 -41.88 20.00
C ASP A 231 4.42 -40.44 20.52
N SER A 232 4.64 -40.28 21.83
CA SER A 232 4.89 -39.00 22.50
C SER A 232 6.14 -38.27 21.99
N GLU A 233 7.23 -39.00 21.68
CA GLU A 233 8.43 -38.38 21.10
C GLU A 233 8.19 -37.83 19.68
N LYS A 234 7.44 -38.58 18.86
CA LYS A 234 7.05 -38.15 17.51
C LYS A 234 6.06 -36.98 17.54
N GLU A 235 5.22 -36.90 18.56
CA GLU A 235 4.34 -35.76 18.81
C GLU A 235 5.14 -34.51 19.18
N CYS A 236 6.14 -34.62 20.08
CA CYS A 236 7.10 -33.55 20.36
C CYS A 236 7.78 -33.01 19.10
N GLU A 237 8.35 -33.89 18.26
CA GLU A 237 8.99 -33.47 17.01
C GLU A 237 8.04 -32.76 16.03
N GLN A 238 6.78 -33.19 15.96
CA GLN A 238 5.77 -32.58 15.10
C GLN A 238 5.39 -31.19 15.62
N LEU A 239 5.10 -31.07 16.92
CA LEU A 239 4.81 -29.80 17.58
C LEU A 239 5.97 -28.81 17.46
N GLU A 240 7.22 -29.26 17.53
CA GLU A 240 8.39 -28.39 17.36
C GLU A 240 8.49 -27.83 15.93
N LYS A 241 8.27 -28.67 14.90
CA LYS A 241 8.23 -28.25 13.49
C LYS A 241 7.06 -27.30 13.20
N GLU A 242 5.88 -27.56 13.76
CA GLU A 242 4.73 -26.66 13.67
C GLU A 242 5.01 -25.30 14.34
N ILE A 243 5.61 -25.31 15.53
CA ILE A 243 6.03 -24.09 16.24
C ILE A 243 7.07 -23.29 15.47
N GLU A 244 8.01 -23.94 14.78
CA GLU A 244 8.97 -23.26 13.90
C GLU A 244 8.24 -22.57 12.74
N LEU A 245 7.38 -23.28 12.03
CA LEU A 245 6.66 -22.75 10.86
C LEU A 245 5.65 -21.65 11.26
N LEU A 246 5.00 -21.76 12.41
CA LEU A 246 4.19 -20.67 13.01
C LEU A 246 5.06 -19.46 13.41
N SER A 247 6.29 -19.68 13.86
CA SER A 247 7.20 -18.58 14.19
C SER A 247 7.64 -17.82 12.93
N GLN A 248 7.90 -18.54 11.83
CA GLN A 248 8.15 -17.95 10.50
C GLN A 248 6.92 -17.16 10.02
N GLN A 249 5.72 -17.76 10.07
CA GLN A 249 4.46 -17.10 9.68
C GLN A 249 4.19 -15.83 10.51
N TYR A 250 4.50 -15.85 11.81
CA TYR A 250 4.35 -14.69 12.69
C TYR A 250 5.28 -13.53 12.31
N GLU A 251 6.55 -13.82 12.02
CA GLU A 251 7.51 -12.79 11.58
C GLU A 251 7.19 -12.28 10.16
N GLN A 252 6.67 -13.12 9.26
CA GLN A 252 6.16 -12.70 7.96
C GLN A 252 5.04 -11.66 8.09
N VAL A 253 3.95 -11.97 8.80
CA VAL A 253 2.81 -11.03 8.98
C VAL A 253 3.26 -9.74 9.69
N LYS A 254 4.23 -9.84 10.61
CA LYS A 254 4.84 -8.68 11.28
C LYS A 254 5.70 -7.82 10.32
N SER A 255 6.32 -8.43 9.31
CA SER A 255 7.04 -7.74 8.23
C SER A 255 6.06 -7.05 7.28
N GLU A 256 5.06 -7.76 6.77
CA GLU A 256 3.98 -7.21 5.93
C GLU A 256 3.32 -5.98 6.59
N LEU A 257 2.98 -6.09 7.87
CA LEU A 257 2.43 -5.00 8.67
C LEU A 257 3.38 -3.79 8.82
N ARG A 258 4.71 -3.99 8.76
CA ARG A 258 5.68 -2.88 8.76
C ARG A 258 5.71 -2.20 7.39
N GLU A 259 5.75 -2.97 6.31
CA GLU A 259 5.82 -2.41 4.96
C GLU A 259 4.51 -1.68 4.59
N VAL A 260 3.35 -2.25 4.88
CA VAL A 260 2.05 -1.58 4.73
C VAL A 260 2.00 -0.25 5.49
N LYS A 261 2.60 -0.18 6.70
CA LYS A 261 2.69 1.07 7.48
C LYS A 261 3.66 2.12 6.91
N LYS A 262 4.62 1.73 6.07
CA LYS A 262 5.55 2.66 5.39
C LYS A 262 4.96 3.25 4.12
N THR A 263 3.99 2.60 3.49
CA THR A 263 3.33 3.12 2.27
C THR A 263 2.77 4.53 2.47
N PRO A 264 2.63 5.34 1.40
CA PRO A 264 1.98 6.66 1.48
C PRO A 264 0.58 6.59 2.11
N GLN A 265 -0.21 5.58 1.74
CA GLN A 265 -1.57 5.37 2.25
C GLN A 265 -1.55 4.93 3.73
N GLY A 266 -0.58 4.12 4.15
CA GLY A 266 -0.37 3.76 5.56
C GLY A 266 0.03 4.96 6.43
N ASN A 267 0.87 5.84 5.89
CA ASN A 267 1.20 7.13 6.51
C ASN A 267 -0.01 8.08 6.56
N MET A 268 -0.84 8.12 5.52
CA MET A 268 -2.10 8.89 5.50
C MET A 268 -3.04 8.44 6.63
N VAL A 269 -3.24 7.13 6.82
CA VAL A 269 -4.04 6.59 7.95
C VAL A 269 -3.42 6.96 9.32
N LYS A 270 -2.09 6.96 9.44
CA LYS A 270 -1.39 7.40 10.66
C LYS A 270 -1.64 8.89 10.96
N GLN A 271 -1.56 9.76 9.95
CA GLN A 271 -1.85 11.19 10.08
C GLN A 271 -3.32 11.44 10.43
N TYR A 272 -4.26 10.80 9.72
CA TYR A 272 -5.69 10.89 9.99
C TYR A 272 -6.05 10.45 11.41
N ARG A 273 -5.52 9.32 11.88
CA ARG A 273 -5.68 8.86 13.27
C ARG A 273 -5.08 9.83 14.31
N LYS A 274 -4.01 10.56 13.97
CA LYS A 274 -3.40 11.58 14.85
C LYS A 274 -4.32 12.80 14.94
N ALA A 275 -4.70 13.37 13.81
CA ALA A 275 -5.60 14.53 13.71
C ALA A 275 -6.93 14.28 14.42
N LYS A 276 -7.57 13.12 14.19
CA LYS A 276 -8.83 12.74 14.85
C LYS A 276 -8.73 12.68 16.37
N ARG A 277 -7.58 12.32 16.95
CA ARG A 277 -7.34 12.38 18.41
C ARG A 277 -7.13 13.79 18.94
N GLN A 278 -6.69 14.71 18.07
CA GLN A 278 -6.52 16.13 18.38
C GLN A 278 -7.81 16.94 18.15
N GLY A 279 -8.90 16.29 17.74
CA GLY A 279 -10.17 16.95 17.39
C GLY A 279 -10.18 17.60 16.00
N GLU A 280 -9.14 17.37 15.19
CA GLU A 280 -9.00 17.96 13.85
C GLU A 280 -9.64 17.09 12.77
N ASN A 281 -10.39 17.72 11.85
CA ASN A 281 -10.92 17.07 10.66
C ASN A 281 -10.06 17.37 9.42
N LEU A 282 -9.17 16.44 9.06
CA LEU A 282 -8.33 16.59 7.85
C LEU A 282 -9.14 16.65 6.55
N MET A 283 -10.34 16.06 6.52
CA MET A 283 -11.17 16.06 5.31
C MET A 283 -11.82 17.42 5.05
N GLU A 284 -12.11 18.18 6.11
CA GLU A 284 -12.56 19.57 5.98
C GLU A 284 -11.40 20.49 5.56
N LYS A 285 -10.20 20.30 6.15
CA LYS A 285 -8.99 21.03 5.73
C LYS A 285 -8.67 20.82 4.24
N LEU A 286 -8.66 19.57 3.78
CA LEU A 286 -8.41 19.21 2.37
C LEU A 286 -9.45 19.83 1.42
N VAL A 287 -10.73 19.90 1.82
CA VAL A 287 -11.77 20.55 1.02
C VAL A 287 -11.58 22.07 1.00
N ALA A 288 -11.26 22.69 2.13
CA ALA A 288 -11.02 24.13 2.22
C ALA A 288 -9.78 24.55 1.40
N GLU A 289 -8.70 23.78 1.44
CA GLU A 289 -7.50 23.97 0.60
C GLU A 289 -7.86 23.89 -0.90
N ALA A 290 -8.59 22.84 -1.31
CA ALA A 290 -9.05 22.70 -2.69
C ALA A 290 -10.03 23.80 -3.15
N GLU A 291 -10.82 24.37 -2.24
CA GLU A 291 -11.65 25.56 -2.50
C GLU A 291 -10.81 26.82 -2.71
N VAL A 292 -9.75 27.03 -1.93
CA VAL A 292 -8.82 28.17 -2.10
C VAL A 292 -8.10 28.08 -3.44
N ASP A 293 -7.59 26.90 -3.82
CA ASP A 293 -6.93 26.68 -5.10
C ASP A 293 -7.88 26.91 -6.28
N LEU A 294 -9.09 26.35 -6.20
CA LEU A 294 -10.13 26.54 -7.22
C LEU A 294 -10.50 28.02 -7.39
N ASN A 295 -10.65 28.75 -6.28
CA ASN A 295 -10.96 30.19 -6.31
C ASN A 295 -9.81 31.01 -6.90
N SER A 296 -8.56 30.67 -6.58
CA SER A 296 -7.37 31.33 -7.14
C SER A 296 -7.26 31.11 -8.65
N LEU A 297 -7.49 29.87 -9.12
CA LEU A 297 -7.50 29.55 -10.55
C LEU A 297 -8.69 30.20 -11.28
N GLN A 298 -9.85 30.29 -10.63
CA GLN A 298 -11.03 30.98 -11.17
C GLN A 298 -10.79 32.50 -11.31
N ALA A 299 -10.06 33.12 -10.38
CA ALA A 299 -9.63 34.51 -10.48
C ALA A 299 -8.64 34.72 -11.63
N LEU A 300 -7.64 33.85 -11.78
CA LEU A 300 -6.70 33.88 -12.90
C LEU A 300 -7.41 33.74 -14.26
N HIS A 301 -8.33 32.78 -14.38
CA HIS A 301 -9.19 32.61 -15.56
C HIS A 301 -9.94 33.90 -15.92
N ASN A 302 -10.53 34.56 -14.92
CA ASN A 302 -11.28 35.79 -15.14
C ASN A 302 -10.37 36.95 -15.57
N PHE A 303 -9.18 37.09 -14.97
CA PHE A 303 -8.17 38.07 -15.35
C PHE A 303 -7.70 37.90 -16.82
N VAL A 304 -7.36 36.68 -17.22
CA VAL A 304 -6.97 36.37 -18.61
C VAL A 304 -8.14 36.60 -19.58
N LYS A 305 -9.36 36.25 -19.18
CA LYS A 305 -10.57 36.52 -19.97
C LYS A 305 -10.81 38.01 -20.15
N ASP A 306 -10.68 38.81 -19.10
CA ASP A 306 -10.92 40.26 -19.15
C ASP A 306 -9.88 41.00 -20.00
N PHE A 307 -8.63 40.51 -20.07
CA PHE A 307 -7.65 40.99 -21.06
C PHE A 307 -8.07 40.63 -22.49
N LYS A 308 -8.47 39.37 -22.74
CA LYS A 308 -8.94 38.89 -24.05
C LYS A 308 -10.21 39.63 -24.51
N ASP A 309 -11.09 39.99 -23.60
CA ASP A 309 -12.31 40.79 -23.82
C ASP A 309 -12.05 42.32 -23.80
N ARG A 310 -10.78 42.74 -23.66
CA ARG A 310 -10.29 44.14 -23.67
C ARG A 310 -10.83 45.06 -22.57
N LYS A 311 -11.20 44.49 -21.41
CA LYS A 311 -11.56 45.28 -20.22
C LYS A 311 -10.34 45.80 -19.47
N ILE A 312 -9.20 45.11 -19.59
CA ILE A 312 -7.90 45.56 -19.08
C ILE A 312 -6.88 45.68 -20.21
N THR A 313 -5.90 46.56 -20.02
CA THR A 313 -4.82 46.85 -20.97
C THR A 313 -3.68 45.82 -20.87
N LEU A 314 -2.79 45.81 -21.86
CA LEU A 314 -1.58 44.99 -21.81
C LEU A 314 -0.69 45.35 -20.60
N LYS A 315 -0.62 46.64 -20.23
CA LYS A 315 0.20 47.10 -19.09
C LYS A 315 -0.33 46.58 -17.76
N GLU A 316 -1.65 46.46 -17.62
CA GLU A 316 -2.28 45.84 -16.45
C GLU A 316 -2.13 44.31 -16.50
N PHE A 317 -2.31 43.69 -17.67
CA PHE A 317 -2.14 42.24 -17.83
C PHE A 317 -0.72 41.77 -17.49
N VAL A 318 0.32 42.48 -17.95
CA VAL A 318 1.74 42.18 -17.66
C VAL A 318 2.11 42.37 -16.19
N ARG A 319 1.37 43.19 -15.44
CA ARG A 319 1.56 43.36 -13.99
C ARG A 319 0.90 42.25 -13.16
N GLY A 320 0.05 41.43 -13.77
CA GLY A 320 -0.66 40.36 -13.08
C GLY A 320 -1.82 40.82 -12.18
N PRO A 321 -2.59 39.87 -11.64
CA PRO A 321 -3.66 40.14 -10.68
C PRO A 321 -3.06 40.40 -9.29
N ASN A 322 -3.15 41.66 -8.84
CA ASN A 322 -2.50 42.24 -7.65
C ASN A 322 -0.99 42.47 -7.80
N TYR A 323 -0.52 43.56 -7.17
CA TYR A 323 0.83 44.09 -7.29
C TYR A 323 1.87 43.19 -6.60
N VAL A 324 2.40 42.21 -7.33
CA VAL A 324 3.73 41.65 -7.07
C VAL A 324 4.70 42.42 -7.96
N HIS A 325 5.79 42.95 -7.40
CA HIS A 325 6.76 43.68 -8.20
C HIS A 325 7.52 42.70 -9.11
N ARG A 326 7.93 43.18 -10.27
CA ARG A 326 8.67 42.35 -11.24
C ARG A 326 9.99 41.84 -10.64
N ASP A 327 10.56 42.65 -9.77
CA ASP A 327 11.80 42.41 -9.05
C ASP A 327 11.63 41.22 -8.08
N ASP A 328 10.49 41.12 -7.36
CA ASP A 328 10.14 39.96 -6.51
C ASP A 328 10.08 38.64 -7.30
N MET A 329 9.76 38.67 -8.60
CA MET A 329 9.75 37.47 -9.45
C MET A 329 11.15 37.07 -9.94
N GLU A 330 12.06 38.02 -10.09
CA GLU A 330 13.44 37.73 -10.52
C GLU A 330 14.22 37.08 -9.36
N ASP A 331 14.03 37.58 -8.13
CA ASP A 331 14.52 36.95 -6.90
C ASP A 331 13.90 35.56 -6.69
N MET A 332 12.59 35.40 -6.83
CA MET A 332 11.91 34.10 -6.68
C MET A 332 12.37 33.06 -7.73
N ILE A 333 12.68 33.49 -8.96
CA ILE A 333 13.24 32.60 -10.00
C ILE A 333 14.68 32.18 -9.63
N ASN A 334 15.51 33.11 -9.12
CA ASN A 334 16.85 32.80 -8.66
C ASN A 334 16.85 31.82 -7.49
N ASP A 335 16.01 32.03 -6.46
CA ASP A 335 15.82 31.11 -5.33
C ASP A 335 15.42 29.70 -5.79
N MET A 336 14.54 29.58 -6.81
CA MET A 336 14.16 28.29 -7.39
C MET A 336 15.30 27.62 -8.17
N PHE A 337 16.16 28.40 -8.85
CA PHE A 337 17.36 27.86 -9.50
C PHE A 337 18.39 27.37 -8.47
N GLU A 338 18.63 28.11 -7.39
CA GLU A 338 19.52 27.66 -6.31
C GLU A 338 19.01 26.37 -5.68
N GLN A 339 17.71 26.28 -5.34
CA GLN A 339 17.13 25.06 -4.75
C GLN A 339 17.22 23.83 -5.68
N MET A 340 17.18 24.00 -7.01
CA MET A 340 17.40 22.90 -7.95
C MET A 340 18.87 22.47 -8.05
N PHE A 341 19.84 23.39 -7.91
CA PHE A 341 21.27 23.07 -8.05
C PHE A 341 21.94 22.58 -6.75
N VAL A 342 21.36 22.82 -5.57
CA VAL A 342 21.90 22.39 -4.27
C VAL A 342 21.94 20.85 -4.10
N VAL A 343 21.22 20.07 -4.92
CA VAL A 343 21.14 18.60 -4.79
C VAL A 343 22.34 17.86 -5.39
N VAL A 344 23.27 18.54 -6.09
CA VAL A 344 24.38 17.88 -6.83
C VAL A 344 25.69 17.79 -6.02
N ASN A 345 25.78 18.40 -4.83
CA ASN A 345 26.97 18.30 -3.97
C ASN A 345 26.63 17.88 -2.53
N LEU A 346 26.52 16.56 -2.31
CA LEU A 346 26.98 15.84 -1.09
C LEU A 346 26.91 14.32 -1.26
#